data_AF-A0A1G5WTY0-F1
#
_entry.id   AF-A0A1G5WTY0-F1
#
_cell.length_a   1.000
_cell.length_b   1.000
_cell.length_c   1.000
_cell.angle_alpha   90.00
_cell.angle_beta   90.00
_cell.angle_gamma   90.00
#
_symmetry.space_group_name_H-M   'P 1'
#
loop_
_entity.id
_entity.type
_entity.pdbx_description
1 polymer ?
#
loop_
_entity_poly.entity_id
_entity_poly.type
_entity_poly.pdbx_seq_one_letter_code
_entity_poly.pdbx_strand_id
1 'polypeptide(L)'
;MLRYELAWSPDALDDLDEIWDTIAQEANPDDADSFINQLIDTARKLCGNCKKGRVIPELGTDSYREIYYKGYTLVYEIMAETILVHEVFNQKRIFIRSYPRIKRH
;
A
#
# COMPACT_ATOMS: atom_id res chain seq x y z
N MET A 1 -8.96 -15.31 -13.06
CA MET A 1 -9.58 -13.99 -13.30
C MET A 1 -9.38 -13.16 -12.04
N LEU A 2 -8.85 -11.94 -12.14
CA LEU A 2 -8.76 -11.03 -10.98
C LEU A 2 -10.17 -10.64 -10.56
N ARG A 3 -10.44 -10.63 -9.26
CA ARG A 3 -11.80 -10.38 -8.72
C ARG A 3 -12.02 -8.90 -8.37
N TYR A 4 -10.95 -8.14 -8.24
CA TYR A 4 -10.95 -6.72 -7.91
C TYR A 4 -10.00 -5.97 -8.84
N GLU A 5 -10.33 -4.71 -9.14
CA GLU A 5 -9.42 -3.76 -9.77
C GLU A 5 -8.46 -3.17 -8.74
N LEU A 6 -7.22 -2.86 -9.14
CA LEU A 6 -6.25 -2.21 -8.27
C LEU A 6 -6.22 -0.70 -8.57
N ALA A 7 -6.43 0.11 -7.53
CA ALA A 7 -6.29 1.55 -7.58
C ALA A 7 -5.27 2.03 -6.54
N TRP A 8 -4.67 3.19 -6.79
CA TRP A 8 -3.70 3.84 -5.92
C TRP A 8 -4.20 5.26 -5.64
N SER A 9 -4.15 5.69 -4.38
CA SER A 9 -4.34 7.10 -4.04
C SER A 9 -3.16 7.94 -4.56
N PRO A 10 -3.32 9.26 -4.70
CA PRO A 10 -2.19 10.15 -4.97
C PRO A 10 -1.09 10.02 -3.92
N ASP A 11 -1.45 9.94 -2.63
CA ASP A 11 -0.48 9.77 -1.54
C ASP A 11 0.33 8.48 -1.70
N ALA A 12 -0.31 7.36 -2.09
CA ALA A 12 0.39 6.09 -2.30
C ALA A 12 1.32 6.12 -3.52
N LEU A 13 1.03 6.95 -4.53
CA LEU A 13 1.92 7.14 -5.67
C LEU A 13 3.14 7.98 -5.26
N ASP A 14 2.92 9.07 -4.53
CA ASP A 14 4.00 9.89 -3.97
C ASP A 14 4.91 9.05 -3.05
N ASP A 15 4.32 8.18 -2.23
CA ASP A 15 5.06 7.23 -1.38
C ASP A 15 5.97 6.30 -2.22
N LEU A 16 5.46 5.76 -3.34
CA LEU A 16 6.28 4.91 -4.22
C LEU A 16 7.44 5.68 -4.84
N ASP A 17 7.21 6.94 -5.24
CA ASP A 17 8.26 7.81 -5.79
C ASP A 17 9.34 8.10 -4.73
N GLU A 18 8.96 8.43 -3.49
CA GLU A 18 9.91 8.65 -2.38
C GLU A 18 10.72 7.37 -2.04
N ILE A 19 10.07 6.21 -2.11
CA ILE A 19 10.72 4.91 -1.90
C ILE A 19 11.74 4.65 -3.00
N TRP A 20 11.36 4.91 -4.25
CA TRP A 20 12.25 4.75 -5.39
C TRP A 20 13.48 5.64 -5.24
N ASP A 21 13.29 6.93 -4.96
CA ASP A 21 14.37 7.90 -4.79
C ASP A 21 15.32 7.48 -3.66
N THR A 22 14.78 7.01 -2.55
CA THR A 22 15.58 6.53 -1.41
C THR A 22 16.46 5.34 -1.82
N ILE A 23 15.90 4.34 -2.50
CA ILE A 23 16.66 3.14 -2.90
C ILE A 23 17.65 3.47 -4.02
N ALA A 24 17.28 4.32 -4.97
CA ALA A 24 18.16 4.74 -6.05
C ALA A 24 19.40 5.48 -5.52
N GLN A 25 19.24 6.29 -4.48
CA GLN A 25 20.33 6.97 -3.78
C GLN A 25 21.19 6.03 -2.94
N GLU A 26 20.58 5.05 -2.25
CA GLU A 26 21.30 4.14 -1.35
C GLU A 26 21.97 2.96 -2.07
N ALA A 27 21.41 2.49 -3.19
CA ALA A 27 21.87 1.33 -3.95
C ALA A 27 22.14 1.66 -5.42
N ASN A 28 21.09 1.70 -6.27
CA ASN A 28 21.12 2.11 -7.67
C ASN A 28 19.68 2.13 -8.26
N PRO A 29 19.45 2.75 -9.42
CA PRO A 29 18.13 2.81 -10.05
C PRO A 29 17.51 1.45 -10.40
N ASP A 30 18.31 0.46 -10.82
CA ASP A 30 17.79 -0.86 -11.21
C ASP A 30 17.21 -1.61 -10.00
N ASP A 31 17.86 -1.49 -8.84
CA ASP A 31 17.37 -2.04 -7.57
C ASP A 31 16.09 -1.32 -7.12
N ALA A 32 15.99 -0.01 -7.32
CA ALA A 32 14.79 0.78 -7.03
C ALA A 32 13.60 0.33 -7.89
N ASP A 33 13.80 0.22 -9.21
CA ASP A 33 12.79 -0.29 -10.15
C ASP A 33 12.33 -1.71 -9.77
N SER A 34 13.29 -2.59 -9.47
CA SER A 34 13.00 -3.96 -9.04
C SER A 34 12.16 -3.98 -7.77
N PHE A 35 12.45 -3.11 -6.80
CA PHE A 35 11.73 -3.04 -5.55
C PHE A 35 10.31 -2.48 -5.71
N ILE A 36 10.13 -1.39 -6.47
CA ILE A 36 8.81 -0.83 -6.77
C ILE A 36 7.93 -1.85 -7.49
N ASN A 37 8.48 -2.58 -8.47
CA ASN A 37 7.75 -3.65 -9.15
C ASN A 37 7.30 -4.76 -8.18
N GLN A 38 8.13 -5.11 -7.19
CA GLN A 38 7.75 -6.08 -6.15
C GLN A 38 6.62 -5.59 -5.23
N LEU A 39 6.59 -4.29 -4.90
CA LEU A 39 5.49 -3.68 -4.14
C LEU A 39 4.19 -3.69 -4.96
N ILE A 40 4.26 -3.27 -6.22
CA ILE A 40 3.12 -3.28 -7.15
C ILE A 40 2.59 -4.70 -7.32
N ASP A 41 3.46 -5.70 -7.52
CA ASP A 41 3.05 -7.10 -7.64
C ASP A 41 2.47 -7.66 -6.35
N THR A 42 2.93 -7.18 -5.19
CA THR A 42 2.33 -7.51 -3.90
C THR A 42 0.90 -6.99 -3.82
N ALA A 43 0.66 -5.74 -4.22
CA ALA A 43 -0.67 -5.14 -4.29
C ALA A 43 -1.57 -5.87 -5.30
N ARG A 44 -1.07 -6.19 -6.51
CA ARG A 44 -1.80 -6.95 -7.53
C ARG A 44 -2.27 -8.33 -7.03
N LYS A 45 -1.45 -9.02 -6.23
CA LYS A 45 -1.84 -10.31 -5.63
C LYS A 45 -3.05 -10.19 -4.70
N LEU A 46 -3.29 -9.02 -4.10
CA LEU A 46 -4.48 -8.77 -3.28
C LEU A 46 -5.76 -8.83 -4.12
N CYS A 47 -5.71 -8.51 -5.41
CA CYS A 47 -6.88 -8.55 -6.29
C CYS A 47 -7.48 -9.96 -6.46
N GLY A 48 -6.70 -11.01 -6.16
CA GLY A 48 -7.18 -12.39 -6.07
C GLY A 48 -7.51 -12.86 -4.65
N ASN A 49 -7.02 -12.17 -3.62
CA ASN A 49 -7.22 -12.51 -2.20
C ASN A 49 -7.14 -11.27 -1.30
N CYS A 50 -8.16 -10.42 -1.40
CA CYS A 50 -8.19 -9.11 -0.74
C CYS A 50 -8.22 -9.20 0.78
N LYS A 51 -8.64 -10.33 1.36
CA LYS A 51 -8.68 -10.55 2.81
C LYS A 51 -7.36 -11.06 3.39
N LYS A 52 -6.30 -11.18 2.58
CA LYS A 52 -4.98 -11.67 3.03
C LYS A 52 -4.30 -10.74 4.04
N GLY A 53 -4.55 -9.43 3.96
CA GLY A 53 -3.99 -8.47 4.91
C GLY A 53 -4.69 -8.48 6.26
N ARG A 54 -3.98 -7.99 7.28
CA ARG A 54 -4.49 -7.84 8.63
C ARG A 54 -5.45 -6.66 8.69
N VAL A 55 -6.57 -6.80 9.41
CA VAL A 55 -7.49 -5.69 9.68
C VAL A 55 -6.80 -4.64 10.56
N ILE A 56 -7.04 -3.36 10.29
CA ILE A 56 -6.60 -2.24 11.12
C ILE A 56 -7.71 -1.95 12.14
N PRO A 57 -7.63 -2.46 13.39
CA PRO A 57 -8.73 -2.40 14.35
C PRO A 57 -9.12 -0.96 14.75
N GLU A 58 -8.17 -0.02 14.69
CA GLU A 58 -8.35 1.39 15.04
C GLU A 58 -9.40 2.10 14.16
N LEU A 59 -9.65 1.59 12.95
CA LEU A 59 -10.61 2.16 12.00
C LEU A 59 -12.03 1.61 12.17
N GLY A 60 -12.22 0.58 13.00
CA GLY A 60 -13.54 0.04 13.32
C GLY A 60 -14.27 -0.62 12.14
N THR A 61 -13.54 -1.01 11.09
CA THR A 61 -14.09 -1.66 9.89
C THR A 61 -13.10 -2.68 9.31
N ASP A 62 -13.62 -3.80 8.80
CA ASP A 62 -12.83 -4.91 8.25
C ASP A 62 -12.34 -4.67 6.81
N SER A 63 -12.74 -3.54 6.21
CA SER A 63 -12.40 -3.12 4.86
C SER A 63 -10.97 -2.57 4.77
N TYR A 64 -10.52 -1.85 5.80
CA TYR A 64 -9.16 -1.32 5.87
C TYR A 64 -8.20 -2.37 6.43
N ARG A 65 -7.13 -2.59 5.67
CA ARG A 65 -6.18 -3.66 5.91
C ARG A 65 -4.77 -3.21 5.62
N GLU A 66 -3.83 -3.91 6.22
CA GLU A 66 -2.42 -3.76 5.97
C GLU A 66 -1.79 -5.08 5.52
N ILE A 67 -0.80 -5.00 4.63
CA ILE A 67 0.08 -6.13 4.31
C ILE A 67 1.54 -5.69 4.36
N TYR A 68 2.35 -6.51 5.02
CA TYR A 68 3.79 -6.30 5.13
C TYR A 68 4.54 -6.97 3.99
N TYR A 69 5.49 -6.25 3.41
CA TYR A 69 6.44 -6.75 2.43
C TYR A 69 7.82 -6.11 2.62
N LYS A 70 8.82 -6.91 2.99
CA LYS A 70 10.25 -6.51 3.05
C LYS A 70 10.54 -5.16 3.75
N GLY A 71 9.91 -4.91 4.89
CA GLY A 71 10.12 -3.69 5.69
C GLY A 71 9.11 -2.58 5.40
N TYR A 72 8.25 -2.77 4.41
CA TYR A 72 7.21 -1.83 4.02
C TYR A 72 5.83 -2.37 4.33
N THR A 73 4.92 -1.47 4.71
CA THR A 73 3.51 -1.75 4.91
C THR A 73 2.73 -1.07 3.80
N LEU A 74 1.89 -1.82 3.09
CA LEU A 74 0.87 -1.27 2.20
C LEU A 74 -0.45 -1.22 2.98
N VAL A 75 -1.02 -0.02 3.15
CA VAL A 75 -2.36 0.16 3.69
C VAL A 75 -3.34 0.25 2.54
N TYR A 76 -4.38 -0.57 2.57
CA TYR A 76 -5.36 -0.64 1.51
C TYR A 76 -6.78 -0.83 2.05
N GLU A 77 -7.76 -0.48 1.22
CA GLU A 77 -9.17 -0.62 1.50
C GLU A 77 -9.82 -1.54 0.47
N ILE A 78 -10.63 -2.49 0.94
CA ILE A 78 -11.50 -3.31 0.10
C ILE A 78 -12.80 -2.53 -0.13
N MET A 79 -12.95 -1.97 -1.32
CA MET A 79 -14.21 -1.39 -1.81
C MET A 79 -14.99 -2.45 -2.63
N ALA A 80 -16.15 -2.08 -3.18
CA ALA A 80 -17.06 -3.02 -3.84
C ALA A 80 -16.36 -3.99 -4.82
N GLU A 81 -15.66 -3.44 -5.83
CA GLU A 81 -14.89 -4.21 -6.82
C GLU A 81 -13.46 -3.67 -6.97
N THR A 82 -13.00 -2.85 -6.03
CA THR A 82 -11.70 -2.18 -6.10
C THR A 82 -10.92 -2.42 -4.80
N ILE A 83 -9.61 -2.61 -4.94
CA ILE A 83 -8.64 -2.50 -3.86
C ILE A 83 -7.93 -1.17 -4.04
N LEU A 84 -8.17 -0.24 -3.12
CA LEU A 84 -7.52 1.06 -3.12
C LEU A 84 -6.35 1.02 -2.16
N VAL A 85 -5.12 1.16 -2.66
CA VAL A 85 -3.93 1.37 -1.82
C VAL A 85 -3.89 2.85 -1.44
N HIS A 86 -3.91 3.12 -0.14
CA HIS A 86 -3.93 4.47 0.43
C HIS A 86 -2.53 4.99 0.75
N GLU A 87 -1.65 4.13 1.23
CA GLU A 87 -0.29 4.49 1.68
C GLU A 87 0.68 3.31 1.53
N VAL A 88 1.96 3.61 1.31
CA VAL A 88 3.07 2.65 1.36
C VAL A 88 4.22 3.24 2.18
N PHE A 89 4.48 2.70 3.36
CA PHE A 89 5.51 3.28 4.23
C PHE A 89 6.48 2.24 4.79
N ASN A 90 7.70 2.70 5.09
CA ASN A 90 8.74 1.90 5.74
C ASN A 90 8.56 1.94 7.26
N GLN A 91 8.46 0.79 7.92
CA GLN A 91 8.29 0.71 9.38
C GLN A 91 9.46 1.30 10.19
N LYS A 92 10.64 1.47 9.57
CA LYS A 92 11.82 2.11 10.18
C LYS A 92 11.85 3.64 10.00
N ARG A 93 11.05 4.19 9.08
CA ARG A 93 10.94 5.62 8.78
C ARG A 93 9.48 6.03 8.91
N ILE A 94 8.99 6.15 10.14
CA ILE A 94 7.56 6.39 10.41
C ILE A 94 7.23 7.87 10.17
N PHE A 95 6.42 8.12 9.14
CA PHE A 95 5.46 9.22 9.10
C PHE A 95 4.13 8.64 8.62
N ILE A 96 3.40 7.93 9.49
CA ILE A 96 2.03 7.49 9.16
C ILE A 96 1.18 8.75 9.06
N ARG A 97 0.63 9.03 7.87
CA ARG A 97 -0.35 10.11 7.73
C ARG A 97 -1.56 9.70 8.57
N SER A 98 -1.93 10.56 9.52
CA SER A 98 -2.96 10.24 10.49
C SER A 98 -4.31 10.22 9.76
N TYR A 99 -4.93 9.05 9.58
CA TYR A 99 -6.29 8.96 9.01
C TYR A 99 -7.25 9.84 9.84
N PRO A 100 -7.74 10.97 9.32
CA PRO A 100 -8.77 11.73 10.01
C PRO A 100 -10.05 10.90 9.96
N ARG A 101 -10.74 10.78 11.11
CA ARG A 101 -12.06 10.15 11.24
C ARG A 101 -12.93 10.50 10.02
N ILE A 102 -13.14 9.48 9.18
CA ILE A 102 -13.84 9.54 7.89
C ILE A 102 -15.07 10.44 8.01
N LYS A 103 -15.07 11.59 7.32
CA LYS A 103 -16.31 12.33 7.07
C LYS A 103 -17.14 11.46 6.13
N ARG A 104 -18.14 10.79 6.70
CA ARG A 104 -19.22 10.15 5.96
C ARG A 104 -19.87 11.21 5.05
N HIS A 105 -19.84 10.98 3.74
CA HIS A 105 -20.82 11.54 2.82
C HIS A 105 -21.80 10.43 2.46
#